data_AF-A0A0Q9KBR9-F1
#
_entry.id   AF-A0A0Q9KBR9-F1
#
_cell.length_a   1.000
_cell.length_b   1.000
_cell.length_c   1.000
_cell.angle_alpha   90.00
_cell.angle_beta   90.00
_cell.angle_gamma   90.00
#
_symmetry.space_group_name_H-M   'P 1'
#
loop_
_entity.id
_entity.type
_entity.pdbx_description
1 polymer ?
#
loop_
_entity_poly.entity_id
_entity_poly.type
_entity_poly.pdbx_seq_one_letter_code
_entity_poly.pdbx_strand_id
1 'polypeptide(L)'
;MGRAVRELRHRRGLTVRQLAHQIGVSIGTVSAIENGRVGISSERVVTLADALGVRADRLLVGIAEPIRDERWGVAAGDSAQAGVGDWRHYEPLELHPALRGALASFLELGYHGSTMRGVAERAGLSVAGLYHHYSSKQQLLVTILDTTMEELQLRTTAAVATTDDPWTRFAVLVECQALFHSHRRELGFIGATEMRSLAGPARERIAHARREEQARIDSEVLAGCLNGAFGTPRPREAARAVVTMCTAIPQWYRHGGDSSPEQVAASYVDFALDLVQCDPAKRPQGD
;
A
#
# COMPACT_ATOMS: atom_id res chain seq x y z
N MET A 1 -15.49 -3.04 -11.55
CA MET A 1 -16.73 -3.38 -12.29
C MET A 1 -17.44 -2.17 -12.92
N GLY A 2 -17.96 -1.17 -12.18
CA GLY A 2 -18.77 -0.07 -12.75
C GLY A 2 -18.12 0.72 -13.90
N ARG A 3 -16.85 1.11 -13.76
CA ARG A 3 -16.07 1.75 -14.85
C ARG A 3 -15.88 0.83 -16.06
N ALA A 4 -15.53 -0.43 -15.84
CA ALA A 4 -15.37 -1.43 -16.91
C ALA A 4 -16.67 -1.61 -17.72
N VAL A 5 -17.82 -1.61 -17.05
CA VAL A 5 -19.15 -1.65 -17.70
C VAL A 5 -19.37 -0.42 -18.56
N ARG A 6 -19.06 0.78 -18.05
CA ARG A 6 -19.16 2.04 -18.81
C ARG A 6 -18.25 2.02 -20.05
N GLU A 7 -16.99 1.65 -19.90
CA GLU A 7 -16.00 1.60 -20.98
C GLU A 7 -16.35 0.58 -22.07
N LEU A 8 -16.77 -0.62 -21.67
CA LEU A 8 -17.22 -1.65 -22.62
C LEU A 8 -18.49 -1.20 -23.36
N ARG A 9 -19.41 -0.55 -22.67
CA ARG A 9 -20.60 0.03 -23.29
C ARG A 9 -20.21 1.08 -24.35
N HIS A 10 -19.28 1.97 -24.04
CA HIS A 10 -18.80 2.99 -24.98
C HIS A 10 -18.06 2.37 -26.17
N ARG A 11 -17.20 1.37 -25.96
CA ARG A 11 -16.53 0.65 -27.06
C ARG A 11 -17.50 -0.03 -28.01
N ARG A 12 -18.67 -0.44 -27.51
CA ARG A 12 -19.75 -1.01 -28.33
C ARG A 12 -20.71 0.01 -28.94
N GLY A 13 -20.47 1.31 -28.72
CA GLY A 13 -21.36 2.38 -29.20
C GLY A 13 -22.76 2.34 -28.57
N LEU A 14 -22.92 1.66 -27.44
CA LEU A 14 -24.22 1.52 -26.79
C LEU A 14 -24.51 2.75 -25.90
N THR A 15 -25.73 3.26 -25.98
CA THR A 15 -26.25 4.23 -25.01
C THR A 15 -26.64 3.52 -23.71
N VAL A 16 -26.67 4.26 -22.59
CA VAL A 16 -27.15 3.74 -21.29
C VAL A 16 -28.57 3.17 -21.41
N ARG A 17 -29.42 3.79 -22.23
CA ARG A 17 -30.79 3.33 -22.51
C ARG A 17 -30.81 2.00 -23.26
N GLN A 18 -29.97 1.82 -24.27
CA GLN A 18 -29.88 0.57 -25.03
C GLN A 18 -29.38 -0.59 -24.16
N LEU A 19 -28.35 -0.35 -23.33
CA LEU A 19 -27.87 -1.36 -22.40
C LEU A 19 -28.93 -1.73 -21.36
N ALA A 20 -29.65 -0.73 -20.83
CA ALA A 20 -30.75 -0.96 -19.88
C ALA A 20 -31.86 -1.83 -20.46
N HIS A 21 -32.22 -1.58 -21.73
CA HIS A 21 -33.19 -2.40 -22.45
C HIS A 21 -32.69 -3.84 -22.68
N GLN A 22 -31.42 -4.01 -23.07
CA GLN A 22 -30.84 -5.34 -23.33
C GLN A 22 -30.75 -6.24 -22.09
N ILE A 23 -30.55 -5.66 -20.91
CA ILE A 23 -30.44 -6.43 -19.66
C ILE A 23 -31.72 -6.38 -18.80
N GLY A 24 -32.81 -5.80 -19.32
CA GLY A 24 -34.13 -5.79 -18.67
C GLY A 24 -34.20 -4.98 -17.37
N VAL A 25 -33.45 -3.88 -17.25
CA VAL A 25 -33.44 -3.02 -16.04
C VAL A 25 -33.73 -1.56 -16.38
N SER A 26 -33.96 -0.74 -15.35
CA SER A 26 -34.15 0.70 -15.54
C SER A 26 -32.85 1.40 -15.96
N ILE A 27 -32.97 2.53 -16.68
CA ILE A 27 -31.83 3.41 -17.01
C ILE A 27 -31.09 3.85 -15.73
N GLY A 28 -31.84 4.14 -14.67
CA GLY A 28 -31.29 4.50 -13.36
C GLY A 28 -30.46 3.38 -12.74
N THR A 29 -30.84 2.12 -12.94
CA THR A 29 -30.10 0.94 -12.49
C THR A 29 -28.76 0.81 -13.22
N VAL A 30 -28.73 0.95 -14.55
CA VAL A 30 -27.47 0.93 -15.32
C VAL A 30 -26.57 2.09 -14.90
N SER A 31 -27.11 3.29 -14.74
CA SER A 31 -26.35 4.45 -14.26
C SER A 31 -25.78 4.22 -12.85
N ALA A 32 -26.57 3.63 -11.94
CA ALA A 32 -26.11 3.29 -10.60
C ALA A 32 -25.00 2.23 -10.61
N ILE A 33 -25.08 1.23 -11.49
CA ILE A 33 -24.04 0.22 -11.69
C ILE A 33 -22.75 0.84 -12.23
N GLU A 34 -22.84 1.67 -13.29
CA GLU A 34 -21.67 2.33 -13.88
C GLU A 34 -20.94 3.24 -12.91
N ASN A 35 -21.71 3.93 -12.06
CA ASN A 35 -21.17 4.83 -11.03
C ASN A 35 -20.84 4.12 -9.71
N GLY A 36 -20.94 2.78 -9.64
CA GLY A 36 -20.58 1.99 -8.46
C GLY A 36 -21.47 2.22 -7.23
N ARG A 37 -22.69 2.74 -7.42
CA ARG A 37 -23.64 3.08 -6.34
C ARG A 37 -24.52 1.92 -5.90
N VAL A 38 -24.60 0.84 -6.69
CA VAL A 38 -25.43 -0.34 -6.41
C VAL A 38 -24.66 -1.61 -6.80
N GLY A 39 -24.63 -2.60 -5.90
CA GLY A 39 -24.13 -3.95 -6.18
C GLY A 39 -25.13 -4.76 -7.01
N ILE A 40 -24.64 -5.72 -7.80
CA ILE A 40 -25.47 -6.59 -8.65
C ILE A 40 -25.27 -8.06 -8.28
N SER A 41 -26.32 -8.87 -8.43
CA SER A 41 -26.24 -10.31 -8.23
C SER A 41 -25.35 -10.98 -9.28
N SER A 42 -24.80 -12.16 -8.96
CA SER A 42 -23.98 -12.96 -9.88
C SER A 42 -24.70 -13.29 -11.19
N GLU A 43 -26.00 -13.61 -11.13
CA GLU A 43 -26.85 -13.84 -12.29
C GLU A 43 -26.89 -12.61 -13.22
N ARG A 44 -27.02 -11.41 -12.64
CA ARG A 44 -27.03 -10.15 -13.41
C ARG A 44 -25.66 -9.77 -13.95
N VAL A 45 -24.57 -10.20 -13.31
CA VAL A 45 -23.21 -10.05 -13.86
C VAL A 45 -23.07 -10.83 -15.16
N VAL A 46 -23.63 -12.05 -15.23
CA VAL A 46 -23.62 -12.87 -16.45
C VAL A 46 -24.44 -12.21 -17.56
N THR A 47 -25.67 -11.78 -17.28
CA THR A 47 -26.50 -11.05 -18.27
C THR A 47 -25.81 -9.79 -18.80
N LEU A 48 -25.12 -9.06 -17.91
CA LEU A 48 -24.36 -7.87 -18.28
C LEU A 48 -23.11 -8.21 -19.11
N ALA A 49 -22.42 -9.31 -18.79
CA ALA A 49 -21.28 -9.81 -19.53
C ALA A 49 -21.68 -10.23 -20.96
N ASP A 50 -22.81 -10.91 -21.11
CA ASP A 50 -23.35 -11.34 -22.40
C ASP A 50 -23.74 -10.15 -23.28
N ALA A 51 -24.46 -9.17 -22.72
CA ALA A 51 -24.83 -7.94 -23.44
C ALA A 51 -23.59 -7.14 -23.89
N LEU A 52 -22.54 -7.14 -23.06
CA LEU A 52 -21.24 -6.52 -23.36
C LEU A 52 -20.27 -7.47 -24.08
N GLY A 53 -20.72 -8.70 -24.40
CA GLY A 53 -20.01 -9.81 -25.03
C GLY A 53 -18.55 -9.92 -24.59
N VAL A 54 -18.36 -9.92 -23.28
CA VAL A 54 -17.13 -10.28 -22.59
C VAL A 54 -17.45 -11.43 -21.66
N ARG A 55 -16.43 -12.16 -21.20
CA ARG A 55 -16.65 -13.17 -20.16
C ARG A 55 -16.94 -12.50 -18.81
N ALA A 56 -17.76 -13.13 -17.97
CA ALA A 56 -18.16 -12.56 -16.67
C ALA A 56 -16.96 -12.29 -15.74
N ASP A 57 -15.92 -13.13 -15.78
CA ASP A 57 -14.67 -12.93 -15.03
C ASP A 57 -13.95 -11.63 -15.43
N ARG A 58 -14.06 -11.17 -16.69
CA ARG A 58 -13.49 -9.87 -17.12
C ARG A 58 -14.19 -8.67 -16.46
N LEU A 59 -15.48 -8.78 -16.13
CA LEU A 59 -16.20 -7.71 -15.42
C LEU A 59 -15.90 -7.68 -13.92
N LEU A 60 -15.63 -8.86 -13.35
CA LEU A 60 -15.34 -9.07 -11.92
C LEU A 60 -13.88 -8.76 -11.56
N VAL A 61 -12.94 -9.19 -12.40
CA VAL A 61 -11.48 -8.97 -12.23
C VAL A 61 -11.09 -7.54 -12.57
N GLY A 62 -11.95 -6.82 -13.31
CA GLY A 62 -11.91 -5.38 -13.55
C GLY A 62 -10.51 -4.77 -13.55
N ILE A 63 -9.76 -4.95 -14.64
CA ILE A 63 -8.49 -4.28 -14.96
C ILE A 63 -7.83 -3.71 -13.71
N ALA A 64 -7.10 -4.57 -12.98
CA ALA A 64 -6.11 -4.13 -12.01
C ALA A 64 -4.96 -3.46 -12.78
N GLU A 65 -5.21 -2.27 -13.29
CA GLU A 65 -4.18 -1.26 -13.45
C GLU A 65 -4.32 -0.32 -12.26
N PRO A 66 -3.20 0.01 -11.57
CA PRO A 66 -3.23 1.02 -10.52
C PRO A 66 -3.81 2.31 -11.11
N ILE A 67 -4.70 2.96 -10.35
CA ILE A 67 -5.26 4.25 -10.73
C ILE A 67 -4.11 5.26 -10.84
N ARG A 68 -3.62 5.51 -12.06
CA ARG A 68 -2.99 6.77 -12.43
C ARG A 68 -4.09 7.67 -12.97
N ASP A 69 -4.66 8.50 -12.12
CA ASP A 69 -5.65 9.49 -12.54
C ASP A 69 -4.91 10.66 -13.19
N GLU A 70 -4.83 10.68 -14.52
CA GLU A 70 -4.21 11.76 -15.31
C GLU A 70 -4.88 13.14 -15.10
N ARG A 71 -6.03 13.21 -14.43
CA ARG A 71 -6.69 14.49 -14.10
C ARG A 71 -6.15 15.13 -12.83
N TRP A 72 -5.36 14.41 -12.06
CA TRP A 72 -4.75 14.90 -10.83
C TRP A 72 -3.24 14.80 -10.97
N GLY A 73 -2.68 15.80 -11.68
CA GLY A 73 -1.26 16.06 -11.70
C GLY A 73 -0.74 16.43 -10.31
N VAL A 74 -0.53 15.44 -9.45
CA VAL A 74 0.84 15.35 -8.92
C VAL A 74 1.66 15.06 -10.18
N ALA A 75 2.64 15.89 -10.48
CA ALA A 75 3.65 15.46 -11.41
C ALA A 75 4.21 14.15 -10.85
N ALA A 76 3.68 13.02 -11.31
CA ALA A 76 4.52 11.91 -11.64
C ALA A 76 5.49 12.52 -12.64
N GLY A 77 6.58 13.09 -12.14
CA GLY A 77 7.78 13.13 -12.94
C GLY A 77 8.00 11.74 -13.50
N ASP A 78 8.75 11.65 -14.59
CA ASP A 78 9.20 10.40 -15.20
C ASP A 78 9.83 9.37 -14.23
N SER A 79 9.90 9.65 -12.92
CA SER A 79 10.32 8.75 -11.85
C SER A 79 9.46 7.52 -11.64
N ALA A 80 8.26 7.42 -12.21
CA ALA A 80 7.40 6.26 -12.00
C ALA A 80 7.81 5.01 -12.84
N GLN A 81 8.91 5.11 -13.59
CA GLN A 81 9.70 3.99 -14.14
C GLN A 81 11.18 4.04 -13.69
N ALA A 82 11.60 5.06 -12.95
CA ALA A 82 12.86 5.00 -12.23
C ALA A 82 12.60 4.15 -10.98
N GLY A 83 13.11 2.92 -10.94
CA GLY A 83 13.19 2.19 -9.68
C GLY A 83 13.78 3.10 -8.60
N VAL A 84 13.40 2.93 -7.33
CA VAL A 84 14.16 3.56 -6.24
C VAL A 84 15.59 3.08 -6.46
N GLY A 85 16.49 4.00 -6.83
CA GLY A 85 17.85 3.66 -7.25
C GLY A 85 18.59 2.93 -6.13
N ASP A 86 19.24 3.69 -5.25
CA ASP A 86 19.68 3.14 -3.97
C ASP A 86 18.50 3.09 -3.00
N TRP A 87 17.97 1.89 -2.75
CA TRP A 87 16.84 1.66 -1.84
C TRP A 87 17.15 2.01 -0.38
N ARG A 88 18.43 2.15 -0.01
CA ARG A 88 18.87 2.60 1.31
C ARG A 88 18.78 4.12 1.47
N HIS A 89 18.69 4.87 0.37
CA HIS A 89 18.65 6.33 0.41
C HIS A 89 17.22 6.87 0.55
N TYR A 90 17.01 7.81 1.47
CA TYR A 90 15.69 8.39 1.78
C TYR A 90 15.66 9.90 1.57
N GLU A 91 15.25 10.29 0.36
CA GLU A 91 14.89 11.69 0.09
C GLU A 91 13.59 12.10 0.79
N PRO A 92 13.37 13.40 1.05
CA PRO A 92 12.08 13.91 1.52
C PRO A 92 10.93 13.41 0.62
N LEU A 93 9.86 12.88 1.23
CA LEU A 93 8.71 12.46 0.46
C LEU A 93 7.89 13.69 0.06
N GLU A 94 7.81 13.95 -1.23
CA GLU A 94 7.00 15.04 -1.79
C GLU A 94 5.50 14.71 -1.69
N LEU A 95 4.91 15.05 -0.55
CA LEU A 95 3.47 14.96 -0.32
C LEU A 95 2.79 16.27 -0.72
N HIS A 96 1.63 16.16 -1.38
CA HIS A 96 0.75 17.31 -1.63
C HIS A 96 0.48 18.07 -0.30
N PRO A 97 0.43 19.42 -0.30
CA PRO A 97 0.26 20.22 0.94
C PRO A 97 -0.90 19.76 1.82
N ALA A 98 -2.03 19.39 1.22
CA ALA A 98 -3.18 18.81 1.94
C ALA A 98 -2.84 17.52 2.70
N LEU A 99 -2.04 16.62 2.11
CA LEU A 99 -1.64 15.36 2.75
C LEU A 99 -0.64 15.61 3.88
N ARG A 100 0.29 16.57 3.72
CA ARG A 100 1.17 17.00 4.81
C ARG A 100 0.39 17.59 5.98
N GLY A 101 -0.55 18.49 5.69
CA GLY A 101 -1.44 19.07 6.69
C GLY A 101 -2.30 18.01 7.38
N ALA A 102 -2.79 17.02 6.63
CA ALA A 102 -3.54 15.89 7.17
C ALA A 102 -2.69 14.99 8.06
N LEU A 103 -1.48 14.61 7.62
CA LEU A 103 -0.52 13.83 8.40
C LEU A 103 -0.22 14.53 9.73
N ALA A 104 0.16 15.81 9.69
CA ALA A 104 0.41 16.59 10.91
C ALA A 104 -0.83 16.65 11.82
N SER A 105 -2.03 16.85 11.25
CA SER A 105 -3.27 16.89 12.01
C SER A 105 -3.59 15.54 12.68
N PHE A 106 -3.37 14.43 11.97
CA PHE A 106 -3.63 13.08 12.48
C PHE A 106 -2.62 12.66 13.55
N LEU A 107 -1.36 13.06 13.42
CA LEU A 107 -0.33 12.77 14.42
C LEU A 107 -0.61 13.50 15.74
N GLU A 108 -1.06 14.76 15.69
CA GLU A 108 -1.29 15.57 16.88
C GLU A 108 -2.65 15.29 17.55
N LEU A 109 -3.71 15.17 16.76
CA LEU A 109 -5.10 15.11 17.26
C LEU A 109 -5.75 13.73 17.12
N GLY A 110 -5.07 12.78 16.48
CA GLY A 110 -5.66 11.53 16.02
C GLY A 110 -6.59 11.71 14.82
N TYR A 111 -6.88 10.61 14.11
CA TYR A 111 -7.80 10.66 12.97
C TYR A 111 -9.20 11.15 13.36
N HIS A 112 -9.75 10.71 14.49
CA HIS A 112 -11.11 11.11 14.89
C HIS A 112 -11.18 12.56 15.39
N GLY A 113 -10.15 13.05 16.09
CA GLY A 113 -10.10 14.42 16.61
C GLY A 113 -9.81 15.50 15.56
N SER A 114 -9.20 15.13 14.43
CA SER A 114 -8.94 16.06 13.32
C SER A 114 -10.19 16.42 12.50
N THR A 115 -10.17 17.56 11.84
CA THR A 115 -11.26 18.06 10.98
C THR A 115 -10.73 18.55 9.64
N MET A 116 -11.58 18.53 8.59
CA MET A 116 -11.20 19.08 7.28
C MET A 116 -10.77 20.56 7.36
N ARG A 117 -11.38 21.35 8.25
CA ARG A 117 -10.99 22.75 8.46
C ARG A 117 -9.59 22.86 9.07
N GLY A 118 -9.29 22.09 10.12
CA GLY A 118 -7.96 22.09 10.74
C GLY A 118 -6.87 21.57 9.80
N VAL A 119 -7.20 20.61 8.93
CA VAL A 119 -6.29 20.16 7.87
C VAL A 119 -6.01 21.28 6.86
N ALA A 120 -7.05 22.00 6.41
CA ALA A 120 -6.88 23.10 5.46
C ALA A 120 -5.98 24.21 6.02
N GLU A 121 -6.20 24.58 7.29
CA GLU A 121 -5.38 25.56 8.01
C GLU A 121 -3.90 25.14 8.06
N ARG A 122 -3.61 23.91 8.49
CA ARG A 122 -2.24 23.36 8.53
C ARG A 122 -1.60 23.24 7.15
N ALA A 123 -2.41 23.01 6.12
CA ALA A 123 -1.96 22.90 4.74
C ALA A 123 -1.74 24.26 4.06
N GLY A 124 -2.14 25.38 4.70
CA GLY A 124 -2.13 26.71 4.07
C GLY A 124 -3.15 26.83 2.93
N LEU A 125 -4.24 26.05 2.98
CA LEU A 125 -5.28 26.01 1.95
C LEU A 125 -6.60 26.58 2.49
N SER A 126 -7.46 27.07 1.60
CA SER A 126 -8.86 27.30 1.95
C SER A 126 -9.60 25.96 2.10
N VAL A 127 -10.66 25.93 2.91
CA VAL A 127 -11.49 24.72 3.05
C VAL A 127 -12.07 24.28 1.71
N ALA A 128 -12.54 25.22 0.89
CA ALA A 128 -13.02 24.94 -0.46
C ALA A 128 -11.91 24.38 -1.37
N GLY A 129 -10.69 24.93 -1.29
CA GLY A 129 -9.53 24.42 -2.01
C GLY A 129 -9.13 23.01 -1.58
N LEU A 130 -9.22 22.69 -0.29
CA LEU A 130 -9.00 21.32 0.19
C LEU A 130 -10.05 20.36 -0.39
N TYR A 131 -11.33 20.72 -0.36
CA TYR A 131 -12.41 19.88 -0.89
C TYR A 131 -12.34 19.69 -2.40
N HIS A 132 -11.74 20.63 -3.13
CA HIS A 132 -11.47 20.48 -4.56
C HIS A 132 -10.49 19.33 -4.86
N HIS A 133 -9.58 19.03 -3.92
CA HIS A 133 -8.57 17.97 -4.07
C HIS A 133 -8.98 16.66 -3.38
N TYR A 134 -9.57 16.78 -2.19
CA TYR A 134 -9.95 15.64 -1.36
C TYR A 134 -11.37 15.83 -0.83
N SER A 135 -12.27 14.98 -1.32
CA SER A 135 -13.70 15.01 -0.99
C SER A 135 -14.01 14.72 0.48
N SER A 136 -13.07 14.11 1.22
CA SER A 136 -13.28 13.74 2.62
C SER A 136 -11.98 13.51 3.39
N LYS A 137 -12.09 13.53 4.73
CA LYS A 137 -11.03 13.14 5.66
C LYS A 137 -10.59 11.68 5.45
N GLN A 138 -11.54 10.82 5.08
CA GLN A 138 -11.29 9.42 4.79
C GLN A 138 -10.41 9.27 3.54
N GLN A 139 -10.67 10.05 2.49
CA GLN A 139 -9.84 10.07 1.29
C GLN A 139 -8.39 10.50 1.61
N LEU A 140 -8.20 11.52 2.46
CA LEU A 140 -6.86 11.93 2.90
C LEU A 140 -6.12 10.79 3.61
N LEU A 141 -6.75 10.12 4.58
CA LEU A 141 -6.16 8.98 5.28
C LEU A 141 -5.80 7.84 4.33
N VAL A 142 -6.71 7.49 3.41
CA VAL A 142 -6.47 6.44 2.42
C VAL A 142 -5.29 6.79 1.54
N THR A 143 -5.23 8.01 1.00
CA THR A 143 -4.12 8.42 0.14
C THR A 143 -2.79 8.38 0.88
N ILE A 144 -2.73 8.81 2.15
CA ILE A 144 -1.51 8.70 2.96
C ILE A 144 -1.07 7.24 3.09
N LEU A 145 -1.99 6.33 3.44
CA LEU A 145 -1.67 4.91 3.65
C LEU A 145 -1.32 4.20 2.34
N ASP A 146 -1.94 4.58 1.23
CA ASP A 146 -1.63 4.06 -0.10
C ASP A 146 -0.22 4.45 -0.51
N THR A 147 0.12 5.74 -0.45
CA THR A 147 1.48 6.23 -0.73
C THR A 147 2.52 5.57 0.17
N THR A 148 2.18 5.33 1.44
CA THR A 148 3.06 4.64 2.39
C THR A 148 3.34 3.19 1.95
N MET A 149 2.29 2.44 1.58
CA MET A 149 2.45 1.05 1.15
C MET A 149 3.14 0.95 -0.21
N GLU A 150 2.85 1.85 -1.14
CA GLU A 150 3.50 1.90 -2.47
C GLU A 150 5.01 2.15 -2.34
N GLU A 151 5.43 3.12 -1.51
CA GLU A 151 6.86 3.36 -1.28
C GLU A 151 7.54 2.15 -0.63
N LEU A 152 6.92 1.54 0.38
CA LEU A 152 7.48 0.36 1.05
C LEU A 152 7.65 -0.81 0.06
N GLN A 153 6.62 -1.11 -0.73
CA GLN A 153 6.66 -2.19 -1.72
C GLN A 153 7.72 -1.96 -2.80
N LEU A 154 7.87 -0.71 -3.25
CA LEU A 154 8.88 -0.33 -4.23
C LEU A 154 10.30 -0.55 -3.67
N ARG A 155 10.54 -0.12 -2.42
CA ARG A 155 11.84 -0.29 -1.75
C ARG A 155 12.15 -1.75 -1.44
N THR A 156 11.20 -2.51 -0.91
CA THR A 156 11.42 -3.94 -0.60
C THR A 156 11.61 -4.76 -1.87
N THR A 157 11.07 -4.32 -3.01
CA THR A 157 11.35 -4.90 -4.34
C THR A 157 12.74 -4.55 -4.85
N ALA A 158 13.17 -3.30 -4.73
CA ALA A 158 14.53 -2.91 -5.08
C ALA A 158 15.57 -3.64 -4.20
N ALA A 159 15.30 -3.78 -2.89
CA ALA A 159 16.19 -4.46 -1.95
C ALA A 159 16.47 -5.91 -2.34
N VAL A 160 15.42 -6.72 -2.56
CA VAL A 160 15.60 -8.13 -2.94
C VAL A 160 16.18 -8.32 -4.34
N ALA A 161 16.08 -7.32 -5.22
CA ALA A 161 16.67 -7.37 -6.55
C ALA A 161 18.20 -7.18 -6.53
N THR A 162 18.79 -6.80 -5.39
CA THR A 162 20.25 -6.63 -5.26
C THR A 162 21.01 -7.94 -5.11
N THR A 163 20.32 -9.06 -4.91
CA THR A 163 20.96 -10.33 -4.60
C THR A 163 20.06 -11.53 -4.91
N ASP A 164 20.66 -12.59 -5.41
CA ASP A 164 20.03 -13.90 -5.57
C ASP A 164 20.32 -14.85 -4.39
N ASP A 165 21.20 -14.45 -3.47
CA ASP A 165 21.56 -15.25 -2.30
C ASP A 165 20.42 -15.22 -1.25
N PRO A 166 19.80 -16.36 -0.91
CA PRO A 166 18.67 -16.40 0.02
C PRO A 166 18.96 -15.80 1.39
N TRP A 167 20.21 -15.91 1.87
CA TRP A 167 20.61 -15.32 3.14
C TRP A 167 20.58 -13.79 3.06
N THR A 168 21.25 -13.25 2.05
CA THR A 168 21.34 -11.81 1.84
C THR A 168 19.96 -11.22 1.55
N ARG A 169 19.09 -11.93 0.82
CA ARG A 169 17.70 -11.53 0.55
C ARG A 169 16.89 -11.30 1.83
N PHE A 170 16.98 -12.20 2.80
CA PHE A 170 16.33 -12.02 4.10
C PHE A 170 16.89 -10.80 4.83
N ALA A 171 18.22 -10.67 4.90
CA ALA A 171 18.87 -9.56 5.60
C ALA A 171 18.49 -8.20 4.99
N VAL A 172 18.55 -8.04 3.66
CA VAL A 172 18.20 -6.77 3.00
C VAL A 172 16.72 -6.43 3.10
N LEU A 173 15.82 -7.43 3.17
CA LEU A 173 14.40 -7.16 3.43
C LEU A 173 14.18 -6.60 4.84
N VAL A 174 14.82 -7.19 5.86
CA VAL A 174 14.71 -6.71 7.24
C VAL A 174 15.31 -5.32 7.36
N GLU A 175 16.49 -5.11 6.77
CA GLU A 175 17.14 -3.80 6.71
C GLU A 175 16.22 -2.76 6.05
N CYS A 176 15.63 -3.09 4.90
CA CYS A 176 14.69 -2.21 4.19
C CYS A 176 13.47 -1.85 5.04
N GLN A 177 12.88 -2.82 5.75
CA GLN A 177 11.73 -2.55 6.64
C GLN A 177 12.14 -1.65 7.82
N ALA A 178 13.29 -1.90 8.43
CA ALA A 178 13.78 -1.12 9.56
C ALA A 178 14.15 0.32 9.16
N LEU A 179 14.84 0.50 8.03
CA LEU A 179 15.12 1.81 7.47
C LEU A 179 13.84 2.56 7.12
N PHE A 180 12.87 1.89 6.47
CA PHE A 180 11.60 2.51 6.12
C PHE A 180 10.86 3.01 7.35
N HIS A 181 10.72 2.17 8.38
CA HIS A 181 10.02 2.55 9.59
C HIS A 181 10.78 3.57 10.47
N SER A 182 12.08 3.73 10.26
CA SER A 182 12.90 4.77 10.90
C SER A 182 12.82 6.11 10.16
N HIS A 183 12.98 6.13 8.83
CA HIS A 183 12.94 7.35 8.02
C HIS A 183 11.52 7.88 7.76
N ARG A 184 10.57 6.97 7.51
CA ARG A 184 9.15 7.29 7.28
C ARG A 184 8.33 7.12 8.56
N ARG A 185 8.92 7.43 9.71
CA ARG A 185 8.36 7.19 11.04
C ARG A 185 6.92 7.68 11.18
N GLU A 186 6.65 8.91 10.78
CA GLU A 186 5.32 9.52 10.87
C GLU A 186 4.27 8.76 10.06
N LEU A 187 4.60 8.37 8.83
CA LEU A 187 3.73 7.56 7.97
C LEU A 187 3.53 6.15 8.55
N GLY A 188 4.61 5.54 9.03
CA GLY A 188 4.58 4.24 9.70
C GLY A 188 3.69 4.26 10.95
N PHE A 189 3.75 5.33 11.74
CA PHE A 189 2.91 5.53 12.92
C PHE A 189 1.43 5.60 12.57
N ILE A 190 1.04 6.44 11.61
CA ILE A 190 -0.36 6.50 11.12
C ILE A 190 -0.82 5.14 10.58
N GLY A 191 0.06 4.45 9.85
CA GLY A 191 -0.17 3.08 9.40
C GLY A 191 -0.41 2.09 10.52
N ALA A 192 0.25 2.23 11.67
CA ALA A 192 0.05 1.36 12.81
C ALA A 192 -1.23 1.69 13.59
N THR A 193 -1.56 2.98 13.77
CA THR A 193 -2.63 3.39 14.69
C THR A 193 -3.98 3.60 14.03
N GLU A 194 -4.04 4.02 12.77
CA GLU A 194 -5.29 4.48 12.13
C GLU A 194 -5.91 3.49 11.13
N MET A 195 -5.35 2.29 11.00
CA MET A 195 -5.95 1.20 10.21
C MET A 195 -7.39 0.87 10.63
N ARG A 196 -7.69 1.02 11.93
CA ARG A 196 -9.04 0.83 12.49
C ARG A 196 -10.07 1.79 11.92
N SER A 197 -9.63 2.96 11.43
CA SER A 197 -10.48 4.03 10.93
C SER A 197 -10.79 3.90 9.43
N LEU A 198 -10.18 2.93 8.75
CA LEU A 198 -10.51 2.58 7.38
C LEU A 198 -11.80 1.76 7.29
N ALA A 199 -12.55 1.98 6.22
CA ALA A 199 -13.78 1.28 5.90
C ALA A 199 -13.83 0.84 4.44
N GLY A 200 -14.65 -0.18 4.18
CA GLY A 200 -14.94 -0.66 2.83
C GLY A 200 -13.70 -1.10 2.04
N PRO A 201 -13.70 -0.93 0.71
CA PRO A 201 -12.66 -1.45 -0.18
C PRO A 201 -11.24 -0.96 0.13
N ALA A 202 -11.10 0.25 0.69
CA ALA A 202 -9.78 0.78 1.04
C ALA A 202 -9.14 0.01 2.20
N ARG A 203 -9.93 -0.40 3.20
CA ARG A 203 -9.45 -1.23 4.31
C ARG A 203 -8.93 -2.57 3.82
N GLU A 204 -9.68 -3.22 2.94
CA GLU A 204 -9.33 -4.53 2.37
C GLU A 204 -8.04 -4.45 1.55
N ARG A 205 -7.92 -3.43 0.71
CA ARG A 205 -6.74 -3.19 -0.13
C ARG A 205 -5.48 -2.92 0.69
N ILE A 206 -5.54 -2.05 1.69
CA ILE A 206 -4.38 -1.77 2.54
C ILE A 206 -4.03 -2.99 3.41
N ALA A 207 -5.03 -3.73 3.90
CA ALA A 207 -4.80 -4.99 4.61
C ALA A 207 -4.16 -6.05 3.71
N HIS A 208 -4.51 -6.10 2.42
CA HIS A 208 -3.87 -6.96 1.43
C HIS A 208 -2.40 -6.60 1.24
N ALA A 209 -2.11 -5.32 0.99
CA ALA A 209 -0.74 -4.83 0.80
C ALA A 209 0.17 -5.17 2.00
N ARG A 210 -0.35 -5.07 3.23
CA ARG A 210 0.37 -5.48 4.45
C ARG A 210 0.61 -7.00 4.54
N ARG A 211 -0.35 -7.81 4.10
CA ARG A 211 -0.17 -9.27 4.04
C ARG A 211 0.84 -9.67 2.99
N GLU A 212 0.89 -8.96 1.86
CA GLU A 212 1.93 -9.18 0.84
C GLU A 212 3.31 -8.90 1.41
N GLU A 213 3.48 -7.80 2.14
CA GLU A 213 4.76 -7.47 2.77
C GLU A 213 5.17 -8.50 3.84
N GLN A 214 4.23 -9.00 4.66
CA GLN A 214 4.48 -10.14 5.56
C GLN A 214 4.89 -11.40 4.78
N ALA A 215 4.21 -11.69 3.68
CA ALA A 215 4.45 -12.90 2.89
C ALA A 215 5.86 -12.90 2.25
N ARG A 216 6.45 -11.74 1.97
CA ARG A 216 7.85 -11.64 1.49
C ARG A 216 8.81 -12.17 2.55
N ILE A 217 8.69 -11.72 3.80
CA ILE A 217 9.51 -12.22 4.91
C ILE A 217 9.23 -13.70 5.16
N ASP A 218 7.96 -14.11 5.17
CA ASP A 218 7.59 -15.53 5.34
C ASP A 218 8.27 -16.42 4.29
N SER A 219 8.30 -15.97 3.03
CA SER A 219 8.94 -16.70 1.93
C SER A 219 10.44 -16.87 2.12
N GLU A 220 11.17 -15.81 2.47
CA GLU A 220 12.62 -15.89 2.67
C GLU A 220 12.98 -16.74 3.90
N VAL A 221 12.22 -16.64 5.00
CA VAL A 221 12.44 -17.50 6.18
C VAL A 221 12.18 -18.97 5.87
N LEU A 222 11.10 -19.28 5.13
CA LEU A 222 10.81 -20.66 4.71
C LEU A 222 11.89 -21.19 3.75
N ALA A 223 12.33 -20.40 2.78
CA ALA A 223 13.39 -20.77 1.87
C ALA A 223 14.71 -21.05 2.61
N GLY A 224 15.08 -20.19 3.56
CA GLY A 224 16.26 -20.38 4.40
C GLY A 224 16.16 -21.61 5.33
N CYS A 225 14.97 -21.99 5.77
CA CYS A 225 14.80 -23.25 6.50
C CYS A 225 14.96 -24.46 5.57
N LEU A 226 14.39 -24.41 4.35
CA LEU A 226 14.44 -25.50 3.38
C LEU A 226 15.86 -25.78 2.87
N ASN A 227 16.69 -24.75 2.71
CA ASN A 227 18.09 -24.88 2.30
C ASN A 227 19.06 -25.06 3.48
N GLY A 228 18.55 -25.06 4.71
CA GLY A 228 19.32 -25.26 5.94
C GLY A 228 20.17 -24.06 6.39
N ALA A 229 19.94 -22.85 5.86
CA ALA A 229 20.55 -21.61 6.34
C ALA A 229 19.97 -21.17 7.70
N PHE A 230 18.69 -21.44 7.93
CA PHE A 230 17.97 -21.08 9.16
C PHE A 230 17.52 -22.33 9.92
N GLY A 231 17.75 -22.33 11.24
CA GLY A 231 17.47 -23.47 12.12
C GLY A 231 16.13 -23.42 12.87
N THR A 232 15.38 -22.31 12.75
CA THR A 232 14.18 -22.12 13.59
C THR A 232 13.11 -23.21 13.37
N PRO A 233 12.59 -23.84 14.45
CA PRO A 233 11.51 -24.81 14.32
C PRO A 233 10.14 -24.15 14.07
N ARG A 234 10.06 -22.81 14.10
CA ARG A 234 8.81 -22.04 14.03
C ARG A 234 8.90 -20.90 13.00
N PRO A 235 9.12 -21.21 11.71
CA PRO A 235 9.44 -20.22 10.68
C PRO A 235 8.38 -19.12 10.54
N ARG A 236 7.09 -19.47 10.58
CA ARG A 236 6.00 -18.49 10.48
C ARG A 236 5.89 -17.56 11.70
N GLU A 237 6.18 -18.06 12.90
CA GLU A 237 6.18 -17.24 14.10
C GLU A 237 7.40 -16.31 14.13
N ALA A 238 8.57 -16.82 13.73
CA ALA A 238 9.78 -16.02 13.61
C ALA A 238 9.60 -14.88 12.59
N ALA A 239 9.10 -15.19 11.39
CA ALA A 239 8.83 -14.19 10.36
C ALA A 239 7.81 -13.13 10.82
N ARG A 240 6.74 -13.53 11.51
CA ARG A 240 5.78 -12.58 12.11
C ARG A 240 6.43 -11.72 13.19
N ALA A 241 7.28 -12.29 14.04
CA ALA A 241 7.99 -11.55 15.07
C ALA A 241 8.90 -10.49 14.44
N VAL A 242 9.62 -10.83 13.37
CA VAL A 242 10.47 -9.92 12.60
C VAL A 242 9.68 -8.72 12.05
N VAL A 243 8.56 -8.97 11.37
CA VAL A 243 7.71 -7.87 10.86
C VAL A 243 7.12 -7.05 12.00
N THR A 244 6.71 -7.71 13.10
CA THR A 244 6.13 -7.03 14.26
C THR A 244 7.13 -6.09 14.91
N MET A 245 8.39 -6.52 15.10
CA MET A 245 9.42 -5.65 15.65
C MET A 245 9.68 -4.45 14.74
N CYS A 246 9.80 -4.65 13.41
CA CYS A 246 10.06 -3.57 12.46
C CYS A 246 8.91 -2.54 12.44
N THR A 247 7.66 -3.01 12.42
CA THR A 247 6.47 -2.15 12.43
C THR A 247 6.25 -1.41 13.74
N ALA A 248 6.92 -1.83 14.82
CA ALA A 248 6.91 -1.15 16.12
C ALA A 248 7.94 0.00 16.22
N ILE A 249 8.97 0.02 15.36
CA ILE A 249 10.01 1.09 15.31
C ILE A 249 9.40 2.50 15.39
N PRO A 250 8.34 2.84 14.65
CA PRO A 250 7.81 4.20 14.65
C PRO A 250 7.31 4.71 16.00
N GLN A 251 6.99 3.80 16.93
CA GLN A 251 6.44 4.11 18.24
C GLN A 251 7.51 4.62 19.22
N TRP A 252 8.77 4.21 19.04
CA TRP A 252 9.85 4.52 19.97
C TRP A 252 11.02 5.27 19.33
N TYR A 253 11.26 5.11 18.03
CA TYR A 253 12.37 5.77 17.34
C TYR A 253 12.20 7.30 17.32
N ARG A 254 13.31 8.05 17.44
CA ARG A 254 13.34 9.51 17.42
C ARG A 254 14.52 10.01 16.60
N HIS A 255 14.27 10.89 15.62
CA HIS A 255 15.35 11.56 14.89
C HIS A 255 16.17 12.43 15.84
N GLY A 256 17.50 12.39 15.70
CA GLY A 256 18.44 13.10 16.59
C GLY A 256 18.63 12.44 17.96
N GLY A 257 18.09 11.22 18.17
CA GLY A 257 18.39 10.40 19.34
C GLY A 257 19.73 9.67 19.23
N ASP A 258 19.95 8.72 20.13
CA ASP A 258 21.23 8.01 20.31
C ASP A 258 21.60 7.05 19.18
N SER A 259 20.69 6.78 18.24
CA SER A 259 20.92 5.85 17.13
C SER A 259 20.39 6.42 15.82
N SER A 260 21.18 6.29 14.76
CA SER A 260 20.76 6.61 13.39
C SER A 260 19.83 5.52 12.84
N PRO A 261 19.06 5.80 11.77
CA PRO A 261 18.26 4.79 11.07
C PRO A 261 19.07 3.56 10.67
N GLU A 262 20.30 3.76 10.19
CA GLU A 262 21.21 2.71 9.74
C GLU A 262 21.70 1.84 10.90
N GLN A 263 21.99 2.45 12.05
CA GLN A 263 22.35 1.71 13.27
C GLN A 263 21.19 0.87 13.80
N VAL A 264 19.96 1.43 13.75
CA VAL A 264 18.74 0.69 14.09
C VAL A 264 18.53 -0.47 13.11
N ALA A 265 18.66 -0.23 11.81
CA ALA A 265 18.49 -1.25 10.79
C ALA A 265 19.51 -2.39 10.93
N ALA A 266 20.79 -2.08 11.16
CA ALA A 266 21.82 -3.08 11.42
C ALA A 266 21.48 -3.96 12.64
N SER A 267 21.09 -3.33 13.75
CA SER A 267 20.68 -4.05 14.97
C SER A 267 19.47 -4.96 14.72
N TYR A 268 18.50 -4.49 13.93
CA TYR A 268 17.29 -5.25 13.61
C TYR A 268 17.56 -6.43 12.67
N VAL A 269 18.53 -6.31 11.76
CA VAL A 269 19.01 -7.46 10.97
C VAL A 269 19.60 -8.52 11.89
N ASP A 270 20.46 -8.14 12.84
CA ASP A 270 21.05 -9.10 13.78
C ASP A 270 19.97 -9.78 14.65
N PHE A 271 19.01 -9.03 15.20
CA PHE A 271 17.87 -9.61 15.95
C PHE A 271 17.04 -10.57 15.10
N ALA A 272 16.81 -10.24 13.82
CA ALA A 272 16.07 -11.10 12.91
C ALA A 272 16.83 -12.40 12.62
N LEU A 273 18.15 -12.32 12.41
CA LEU A 273 19.02 -13.48 12.20
C LEU A 273 19.05 -14.40 13.42
N ASP A 274 19.07 -13.84 14.63
CA ASP A 274 18.96 -14.61 15.88
C ASP A 274 17.61 -15.32 15.99
N LEU A 275 16.50 -14.64 15.66
CA LEU A 275 15.15 -15.19 15.70
C LEU A 275 14.97 -16.39 14.75
N VAL A 276 15.61 -16.35 13.57
CA VAL A 276 15.56 -17.46 12.61
C VAL A 276 16.62 -18.54 12.90
N GLN A 277 17.44 -18.35 13.95
CA GLN A 277 18.54 -19.24 14.31
C GLN A 277 19.49 -19.43 13.14
N CYS A 278 19.95 -18.33 12.57
CA CYS A 278 20.96 -18.35 11.51
C CYS A 278 22.23 -19.03 12.02
N ASP A 279 22.74 -20.01 11.27
CA ASP A 279 24.03 -20.63 11.55
C ASP A 279 25.16 -19.63 11.19
N PRO A 280 25.96 -19.13 12.15
CA PRO A 280 27.03 -18.18 11.86
C PRO A 280 28.07 -18.74 10.88
N ALA A 281 28.26 -20.06 10.84
CA ALA A 281 29.18 -20.72 9.91
C ALA A 281 28.67 -20.72 8.46
N LYS A 282 27.38 -20.45 8.26
CA LYS A 282 26.74 -20.34 6.94
C LYS A 282 26.45 -18.90 6.51
N ARG A 283 26.81 -17.91 7.34
CA ARG A 283 26.76 -16.49 6.96
C ARG A 283 27.74 -16.29 5.81
N PRO A 284 27.32 -15.71 4.67
CA PRO A 284 28.26 -15.32 3.62
C PRO A 284 29.37 -14.47 4.22
N GLN A 285 30.62 -14.83 3.98
CA GLN A 285 31.74 -13.96 4.32
C GLN A 285 31.65 -12.76 3.38
N GLY A 286 31.47 -11.56 3.92
CA GLY A 286 31.44 -10.35 3.11
C GLY A 286 32.78 -10.17 2.40
N ASP A 287 32.73 -9.88 1.10
CA ASP A 287 33.87 -9.32 0.35
C ASP A 287 34.21 -7.90 0.85
#